data_AF-A0A2U1B0H2-F1
#
_entry.id   AF-A0A2U1B0H2-F1
#
_cell.length_a   1.000
_cell.length_b   1.000
_cell.length_c   1.000
_cell.angle_alpha   90.00
_cell.angle_beta   90.00
_cell.angle_gamma   90.00
#
_symmetry.space_group_name_H-M   'P 1'
#
loop_
_entity.id
_entity.type
_entity.pdbx_description
1 polymer ?
#
loop_
_entity_poly.entity_id
_entity_poly.type
_entity_poly.pdbx_seq_one_letter_code
_entity_poly.pdbx_strand_id
1 'polypeptide(L)' 'MTMEEDKKKYLEALRQNKGKLDERALGESLGFSKEYTDELIEGLMSDEKIEYSTDQNCGYKVKA' A
#
# COMPACT_ATOMS: atom_id res chain seq x y z
N MET A 1 15.03 -5.91 -8.50
CA MET A 1 13.89 -5.89 -7.56
C MET A 1 12.71 -6.38 -8.34
N THR A 2 12.06 -7.44 -7.86
CA THR A 2 10.85 -7.98 -8.49
C THR A 2 9.61 -7.33 -7.87
N MET A 3 8.53 -7.22 -8.65
CA MET A 3 7.27 -6.58 -8.21
C MET A 3 6.72 -7.16 -6.89
N GLU A 4 6.99 -8.44 -6.59
CA GLU A 4 6.65 -9.06 -5.30
C GLU A 4 7.40 -8.48 -4.09
N GLU A 5 8.67 -8.09 -4.25
CA GLU A 5 9.44 -7.47 -3.16
C GLU A 5 8.90 -6.07 -2.85
N ASP A 6 8.54 -5.32 -3.89
CA ASP A 6 7.97 -3.98 -3.74
C ASP A 6 6.58 -4.03 -3.12
N LYS A 7 5.75 -5.01 -3.51
CA LYS A 7 4.46 -5.30 -2.84
C LYS A 7 4.66 -5.56 -1.35
N LYS A 8 5.65 -6.38 -0.97
CA LYS A 8 5.95 -6.68 0.44
C LYS A 8 6.41 -5.44 1.21
N LYS A 9 7.31 -4.64 0.63
CA LYS A 9 7.76 -3.37 1.25
C LYS A 9 6.59 -2.40 1.45
N TYR A 10 5.76 -2.25 0.43
CA TYR A 10 4.58 -1.40 0.49
C TYR A 10 3.60 -1.88 1.57
N LEU A 11 3.35 -3.18 1.64
CA LEU A 11 2.49 -3.79 2.66
C LEU A 11 3.02 -3.57 4.08
N GLU A 12 4.33 -3.74 4.30
CA GLU A 12 4.95 -3.49 5.60
C GLU A 12 4.85 -2.01 5.99
N ALA A 13 5.10 -1.10 5.04
CA ALA A 13 4.92 0.33 5.25
C ALA A 13 3.46 0.66 5.59
N LEU A 14 2.49 0.06 4.90
CA LEU A 14 1.06 0.28 5.11
C LEU A 14 0.65 -0.18 6.53
N ARG A 15 1.20 -1.31 6.99
CA ARG A 15 1.03 -1.82 8.36
C ARG A 15 1.61 -0.88 9.41
N GLN A 16 2.76 -0.26 9.15
CA GLN A 16 3.39 0.70 10.08
C GLN A 16 2.71 2.07 10.06
N ASN A 17 2.17 2.46 8.90
CA ASN A 17 1.55 3.76 8.66
C ASN A 17 0.26 3.97 9.48
N LYS A 18 -0.52 2.91 9.74
CA LYS A 18 -1.76 2.96 10.55
C LYS A 18 -2.74 4.06 10.13
N GLY A 19 -2.78 4.40 8.84
CA GLY A 19 -3.67 5.44 8.30
C GLY A 19 -3.20 6.88 8.51
N LYS A 20 -1.92 7.11 8.85
CA LYS A 20 -1.36 8.46 9.03
C LYS A 20 -1.12 9.18 7.70
N LEU A 21 -0.58 8.47 6.71
CA LEU A 21 -0.34 8.96 5.34
C LEU A 21 -1.30 8.26 4.38
N ASP A 22 -1.75 8.94 3.35
CA ASP A 22 -2.50 8.30 2.26
C ASP A 22 -1.62 7.32 1.48
N GLU A 23 -2.24 6.35 0.82
CA GLU A 23 -1.57 5.34 0.00
C GLU A 23 -0.50 5.91 -0.95
N ARG A 24 -0.76 7.08 -1.54
CA ARG A 24 0.14 7.77 -2.45
C ARG A 24 1.36 8.35 -1.75
N ALA A 25 1.15 9.06 -0.63
CA ALA A 25 2.24 9.62 0.15
C ALA A 25 3.13 8.51 0.74
N LEU A 26 2.53 7.37 1.09
CA LEU A 26 3.27 6.18 1.51
C LEU A 26 4.15 5.62 0.37
N GLY A 27 3.59 5.52 -0.84
CA GLY A 27 4.34 5.08 -2.02
C GLY A 27 5.49 6.02 -2.36
N GLU A 28 5.25 7.32 -2.37
CA GLU A 28 6.29 8.34 -2.58
C GLU A 28 7.38 8.27 -1.50
N SER A 29 7.01 8.02 -0.23
CA SER A 29 7.98 7.83 0.87
C SER A 29 8.87 6.61 0.68
N LEU A 30 8.44 5.62 -0.12
CA LEU A 30 9.24 4.43 -0.47
C LEU A 30 10.03 4.62 -1.77
N GLY A 31 9.88 5.77 -2.43
CA GLY A 31 10.49 6.06 -3.73
C GLY A 31 9.72 5.47 -4.92
N PHE A 32 8.46 5.06 -4.71
CA PHE A 32 7.59 4.60 -5.79
C PHE A 32 6.89 5.78 -6.47
N SER A 33 6.71 5.68 -7.78
CA SER A 33 5.86 6.62 -8.49
C SER A 33 4.40 6.38 -8.11
N LYS A 34 3.58 7.41 -8.30
CA LYS A 34 2.14 7.36 -8.05
C LYS A 34 1.45 6.24 -8.85
N GLU A 35 1.81 6.10 -10.12
CA GLU A 35 1.30 5.05 -11.01
C GLU A 35 1.72 3.66 -10.53
N TYR A 36 3.00 3.49 -10.17
CA TYR A 36 3.50 2.21 -9.67
C TYR A 36 2.88 1.85 -8.31
N THR A 37 2.63 2.85 -7.47
CA THR A 37 1.94 2.66 -6.20
C THR A 37 0.51 2.17 -6.40
N ASP A 38 -0.23 2.74 -7.35
CA ASP A 38 -1.57 2.28 -7.70
C ASP A 38 -1.53 0.82 -8.23
N GLU A 39 -0.55 0.45 -9.07
CA GLU A 39 -0.35 -0.95 -9.53
C GLU A 39 -0.04 -1.91 -8.37
N LEU A 40 0.77 -1.49 -7.40
CA LEU A 40 1.08 -2.29 -6.21
C LEU A 40 -0.17 -2.53 -5.36
N ILE A 41 -1.01 -1.51 -5.17
CA ILE A 41 -2.27 -1.59 -4.42
C ILE A 41 -3.24 -2.53 -5.13
N GLU A 42 -3.46 -2.37 -6.44
CA GLU A 42 -4.32 -3.25 -7.22
C GLU A 42 -3.86 -4.72 -7.12
N GLY A 43 -2.55 -4.94 -7.22
CA GLY A 43 -1.98 -6.26 -7.04
C GLY A 43 -2.21 -6.82 -5.64
N LEU A 44 -1.99 -6.02 -4.59
CA LEU A 44 -2.19 -6.43 -3.20
C LEU A 44 -3.67 -6.66 -2.85
N MET A 45 -4.59 -5.90 -3.46
CA MET A 45 -6.04 -6.11 -3.36
C MET A 45 -6.44 -7.42 -4.03
N SER A 46 -5.92 -7.69 -5.24
CA SER A 46 -6.17 -8.95 -5.95
C SER A 46 -5.58 -10.15 -5.21
N ASP A 47 -4.48 -9.96 -4.48
CA ASP A 47 -3.87 -10.96 -3.60
C ASP A 47 -4.60 -11.08 -2.24
N GLU A 48 -5.71 -10.35 -2.04
CA GLU A 48 -6.47 -10.24 -0.77
C GLU A 48 -5.61 -9.85 0.46
N LYS A 49 -4.45 -9.22 0.26
CA LYS A 49 -3.54 -8.83 1.36
C LYS A 49 -3.90 -7.49 1.99
N ILE A 50 -4.63 -6.66 1.26
CA ILE A 50 -5.15 -5.39 1.75
C ILE A 50 -6.65 -5.29 1.49
N GLU A 51 -7.34 -4.57 2.36
CA GLU A 51 -8.76 -4.26 2.26
C GLU A 51 -8.98 -2.75 2.24
N TYR A 52 -10.01 -2.30 1.53
CA TYR A 52 -10.41 -0.90 1.52
C TYR A 52 -11.28 -0.57 2.75
N SER A 53 -10.85 0.38 3.57
CA SER A 53 -11.51 0.88 4.77
C SER A 53 -11.63 2.41 4.70
N THR A 54 -12.86 2.92 4.66
CA THR A 54 -13.17 4.37 4.55
C THR A 54 -12.92 5.18 5.83
N ASP A 55 -12.40 4.55 6.88
CA ASP A 55 -12.32 5.13 8.23
C ASP A 55 -11.04 5.96 8.46
N GLN A 56 -10.16 6.06 7.47
CA GLN A 56 -8.82 6.66 7.62
C GLN A 56 -8.40 7.45 6.37
N ASN A 57 -7.40 8.34 6.51
CA ASN A 57 -6.79 9.03 5.35
C ASN A 57 -6.24 8.02 4.33
N CYS A 58 -5.55 6.97 4.81
CA CYS A 58 -5.26 5.82 3.97
C CYS A 58 -6.52 4.96 3.86
N GLY A 59 -7.09 4.87 2.67
CA GLY A 59 -8.26 4.06 2.40
C GLY A 59 -7.96 2.56 2.48
N TYR A 60 -6.71 2.14 2.65
CA TYR A 60 -6.33 0.73 2.67
C TYR A 60 -5.75 0.29 4.02
N LYS A 61 -6.11 -0.93 4.44
CA LYS A 61 -5.55 -1.62 5.60
C LYS A 61 -5.01 -2.99 5.20
N VAL A 62 -3.94 -3.41 5.87
CA VAL A 62 -3.41 -4.77 5.72
C VAL A 62 -4.38 -5.75 6.39
N LYS A 63 -4.88 -6.72 5.61
CA LYS A 63 -5.67 -7.84 6.10
C LYS A 63 -4.72 -8.78 6.85
N ALA A 64 -5.01 -9.02 8.13
CA ALA A 64 -4.18 -9.85 9.00
C ALA A 64 -4.39 -11.34 8.74
#